data_AF-A0A250L004-F1
#
_entry.id   AF-A0A250L004-F1
#
_cell.length_a   1.000
_cell.length_b   1.000
_cell.length_c   1.000
_cell.angle_alpha   90.00
_cell.angle_beta   90.00
_cell.angle_gamma   90.00
#
_symmetry.space_group_name_H-M   'P 1'
#
loop_
_entity.id
_entity.type
_entity.pdbx_description
1 polymer ?
#
loop_
_entity_poly.entity_id
_entity_poly.type
_entity_poly.pdbx_seq_one_letter_code
_entity_poly.pdbx_strand_id
1 'polypeptide(L)'
;MTTLAFLNRIAEEKIREAMARGDLDNLPGAGRPIPEEENLALVPAELRMAYRVLKNAGFVPEEVRLRREIEDVGRLLALCDDSSEQYRDGLKRLHLLVQRLGEMRGDSLALHERYYRLVTDKFARPHADPKSDG
;
A
#
# COMPACT_ATOMS: atom_id res chain seq x y z
N MET A 1 3.43 -9.32 13.01
CA MET A 1 4.23 -8.27 12.33
C MET A 1 5.08 -8.81 11.17
N THR A 2 5.52 -10.08 11.16
CA THR A 2 6.47 -10.63 10.16
C THR A 2 5.87 -10.94 8.77
N THR A 3 4.55 -11.09 8.66
CA THR A 3 3.86 -11.50 7.43
C THR A 3 3.91 -10.46 6.31
N LEU A 4 3.89 -9.16 6.62
CA LEU A 4 3.97 -8.08 5.62
C LEU A 4 5.37 -8.01 4.96
N ALA A 5 6.43 -8.18 5.75
CA ALA A 5 7.80 -8.13 5.25
C ALA A 5 8.11 -9.29 4.28
N PHE A 6 7.54 -10.47 4.53
CA PHE A 6 7.68 -11.65 3.67
C PHE A 6 7.04 -11.44 2.29
N LEU A 7 5.80 -10.92 2.24
CA LEU A 7 5.12 -10.63 0.97
C LEU A 7 5.83 -9.56 0.15
N ASN A 8 6.31 -8.50 0.81
CA ASN A 8 7.08 -7.46 0.13
C ASN A 8 8.32 -8.04 -0.54
N ARG A 9 9.01 -8.97 0.13
CA ARG A 9 10.16 -9.66 -0.44
C ARG A 9 9.80 -10.48 -1.69
N ILE A 10 8.71 -11.25 -1.63
CA ILE A 10 8.24 -12.04 -2.79
C ILE A 10 7.85 -11.13 -3.95
N ALA A 11 7.10 -10.07 -3.67
CA ALA A 11 6.70 -9.10 -4.68
C ALA A 11 7.93 -8.49 -5.36
N GLU A 12 8.91 -8.07 -4.56
CA GLU A 12 10.17 -7.49 -5.05
C GLU A 12 10.98 -8.49 -5.90
N GLU A 13 11.07 -9.75 -5.48
CA GLU A 13 11.72 -10.81 -6.27
C GLU A 13 11.01 -11.03 -7.61
N LYS A 14 9.67 -11.07 -7.63
CA LYS A 14 8.89 -11.22 -8.87
C LYS A 14 9.01 -10.02 -9.80
N ILE A 15 9.05 -8.80 -9.26
CA ILE A 15 9.29 -7.59 -10.04
C ILE A 15 10.68 -7.66 -10.69
N ARG A 16 11.72 -8.04 -9.93
CA ARG A 16 13.08 -8.22 -10.47
C ARG A 16 13.17 -9.28 -11.56
N GLU A 17 12.50 -10.42 -11.38
CA GLU A 17 12.41 -11.46 -12.41
C GLU A 17 11.75 -10.94 -13.70
N ALA A 18 10.63 -10.21 -13.58
CA ALA A 18 9.93 -9.63 -14.72
C ALA A 18 10.79 -8.57 -15.45
N MET A 19 11.50 -7.72 -14.69
CA MET A 19 12.48 -6.78 -15.25
C MET A 19 13.59 -7.50 -16.01
N ALA A 20 14.15 -8.57 -15.44
CA ALA A 20 15.24 -9.33 -16.07
C ALA A 20 14.79 -10.02 -17.38
N ARG A 21 13.52 -10.40 -17.48
CA ARG A 21 12.92 -10.95 -18.71
C ARG A 21 12.52 -9.90 -19.74
N GLY A 22 12.57 -8.61 -19.40
CA GLY A 22 12.08 -7.53 -20.26
C GLY A 22 10.56 -7.46 -20.34
N ASP A 23 9.82 -8.13 -19.44
CA ASP A 23 8.34 -8.14 -19.43
C ASP A 23 7.74 -6.74 -19.19
N LEU A 24 8.55 -5.82 -18.65
CA LEU A 24 8.17 -4.43 -18.36
C LEU A 24 8.68 -3.44 -19.43
N ASP A 25 9.37 -3.92 -20.47
CA ASP A 25 9.84 -3.10 -21.57
C ASP A 25 8.70 -2.80 -22.56
N ASN A 26 8.68 -1.60 -23.13
CA ASN A 26 7.71 -1.17 -24.15
C ASN A 26 6.23 -1.35 -23.75
N LEU A 27 5.90 -1.25 -22.46
CA LEU A 27 4.51 -1.29 -22.01
C LEU A 27 3.66 -0.21 -22.72
N PRO A 28 2.38 -0.50 -23.03
CA PRO A 28 1.47 0.51 -23.53
C PRO A 28 1.45 1.73 -22.61
N GLY A 29 1.80 2.91 -23.14
CA GLY A 29 1.88 4.14 -22.35
C GLY A 29 3.19 4.35 -21.60
N ALA A 30 4.20 3.48 -21.74
CA ALA A 30 5.52 3.67 -21.15
C ALA A 30 6.13 5.01 -21.57
N GLY A 31 6.62 5.77 -20.58
CA GLY A 31 7.21 7.10 -20.79
C GLY A 31 6.22 8.22 -21.14
N ARG A 32 4.91 7.92 -21.22
CA ARG A 32 3.87 8.93 -21.45
C ARG A 32 3.23 9.34 -20.12
N PRO A 33 2.71 10.59 -20.00
CA PRO A 33 1.92 10.98 -18.84
C PRO A 33 0.71 10.05 -18.67
N ILE A 34 0.45 9.62 -17.44
CA ILE A 34 -0.75 8.84 -17.11
C ILE A 34 -1.98 9.71 -17.42
N PRO A 35 -2.94 9.24 -18.23
CA PRO A 35 -4.17 9.98 -18.52
C PRO A 35 -4.89 10.41 -17.24
N GLU A 36 -5.45 11.63 -17.23
CA GLU A 36 -6.20 12.12 -16.06
C GLU A 36 -7.44 11.28 -15.76
N GLU A 37 -8.01 10.67 -16.79
CA GLU A 37 -9.20 9.81 -16.73
C GLU A 37 -8.92 8.50 -15.98
N GLU A 38 -7.74 7.91 -16.15
CA GLU A 38 -7.32 6.70 -15.39
C GLU A 38 -7.14 7.00 -13.90
N ASN A 39 -6.65 8.19 -13.56
CA ASN A 39 -6.51 8.62 -12.16
C ASN A 39 -7.85 8.82 -11.44
N LEU A 40 -8.94 9.04 -12.21
CA LEU A 40 -10.27 9.34 -11.68
C LEU A 40 -11.29 8.24 -12.01
N ALA A 41 -10.82 7.09 -12.53
CA ALA A 41 -11.67 5.97 -12.91
C ALA A 41 -12.51 5.43 -11.73
N LEU A 42 -11.97 5.55 -10.51
CA LEU A 42 -12.65 5.16 -9.26
C LEU A 42 -13.54 6.28 -8.68
N VAL A 43 -13.57 7.46 -9.29
CA VAL A 43 -14.36 8.61 -8.84
C VAL A 43 -15.64 8.72 -9.69
N PRO A 44 -16.84 8.77 -9.07
CA PRO A 44 -18.11 9.03 -9.78
C PRO A 44 -18.02 10.27 -10.66
N ALA A 45 -18.65 10.24 -11.84
CA ALA A 45 -18.48 11.26 -12.87
C ALA A 45 -18.77 12.69 -12.36
N GLU A 46 -19.79 12.82 -11.52
CA GLU A 46 -20.27 14.07 -10.94
C GLU A 46 -19.25 14.68 -9.96
N LEU A 47 -18.38 13.85 -9.37
CA LEU A 47 -17.38 14.26 -8.38
C LEU A 47 -15.98 14.52 -8.98
N ARG A 48 -15.74 14.12 -10.23
CA ARG A 48 -14.41 14.23 -10.87
C ARG A 48 -13.92 15.68 -10.97
N MET A 49 -14.83 16.63 -11.22
CA MET A 49 -14.48 18.07 -11.27
C MET A 49 -14.00 18.60 -9.93
N ALA A 50 -14.74 18.31 -8.86
CA ALA A 50 -14.32 18.71 -7.52
C ALA A 50 -12.97 18.08 -7.14
N TYR A 51 -12.77 16.81 -7.45
CA TYR A 51 -11.51 16.11 -7.17
C TYR A 51 -10.32 16.67 -7.96
N ARG A 52 -10.51 17.03 -9.24
CA ARG A 52 -9.48 17.70 -10.06
C ARG A 52 -9.09 19.05 -9.49
N VAL A 53 -10.06 19.86 -9.06
CA VAL A 53 -9.79 21.17 -8.44
C VAL A 53 -8.96 21.00 -7.17
N LEU A 54 -9.34 20.08 -6.28
CA LEU A 54 -8.60 19.80 -5.05
C LEU A 54 -7.17 19.31 -5.35
N LYS A 55 -7.02 18.35 -6.26
CA LYS A 55 -5.71 17.82 -6.67
C LYS A 55 -4.80 18.93 -7.22
N ASN A 56 -5.32 19.76 -8.13
CA ASN A 56 -4.55 20.86 -8.74
C ASN A 56 -4.19 21.95 -7.74
N ALA A 57 -4.99 22.14 -6.69
CA ALA A 57 -4.68 23.04 -5.58
C ALA A 57 -3.62 22.47 -4.61
N GLY A 58 -3.08 21.27 -4.86
CA GLY A 58 -2.12 20.62 -3.98
C GLY A 58 -2.75 20.10 -2.69
N PHE A 59 -4.07 19.87 -2.68
CA PHE A 59 -4.75 19.30 -1.52
C PHE A 59 -4.21 17.90 -1.21
N VAL A 60 -3.71 17.73 0.02
CA VAL A 60 -3.23 16.43 0.51
C VAL A 60 -4.34 15.80 1.33
N PRO A 61 -4.87 14.63 0.91
CA PRO A 61 -5.87 13.91 1.69
C PRO A 61 -5.35 13.56 3.09
N GLU A 62 -6.22 13.60 4.09
CA GLU A 62 -5.84 13.39 5.49
C GLU A 62 -5.32 11.96 5.72
N GLU A 63 -5.76 10.97 4.94
CA GLU A 63 -5.25 9.60 4.96
C GLU A 63 -3.76 9.54 4.57
N VAL A 64 -3.35 10.36 3.61
CA VAL A 64 -1.94 10.44 3.18
C VAL A 64 -1.10 11.06 4.30
N ARG A 65 -1.63 12.07 5.00
CA ARG A 65 -0.96 12.69 6.15
C ARG A 65 -0.81 11.71 7.31
N LEU A 66 -1.89 11.01 7.67
CA LEU A 66 -1.87 10.00 8.73
C LEU A 66 -0.88 8.86 8.44
N ARG A 67 -0.82 8.38 7.19
CA ARG A 67 0.16 7.35 6.80
C ARG A 67 1.60 7.81 6.99
N ARG A 68 1.92 9.04 6.60
CA ARG A 68 3.25 9.63 6.83
C ARG A 68 3.57 9.70 8.31
N GLU A 69 2.62 10.17 9.12
CA GLU A 69 2.81 10.26 10.57
C GLU A 69 3.03 8.88 11.22
N ILE A 70 2.29 7.86 10.78
CA ILE A 70 2.48 6.45 11.22
C ILE A 70 3.90 5.98 10.89
N GLU A 71 4.38 6.22 9.67
CA GLU A 71 5.76 5.86 9.29
C GLU A 71 6.80 6.62 10.10
N ASP A 72 6.62 7.92 10.31
CA ASP A 72 7.54 8.76 11.06
C ASP A 72 7.65 8.28 12.52
N VAL A 73 6.51 8.05 13.18
CA VAL A 73 6.45 7.50 14.54
C VAL A 73 7.08 6.11 14.59
N GLY A 74 6.80 5.25 13.61
CA GLY A 74 7.39 3.92 13.52
C GLY A 74 8.92 3.96 13.40
N ARG A 75 9.47 4.88 12.60
CA ARG A 75 10.92 5.08 12.47
C ARG A 75 11.55 5.60 13.77
N LEU A 76 10.88 6.51 14.47
CA LEU A 76 11.36 7.01 15.76
C LEU A 76 11.38 5.90 16.81
N LEU A 77 10.32 5.09 16.88
CA LEU A 77 10.24 3.95 17.80
C LEU A 77 11.34 2.92 17.55
N ALA A 78 11.72 2.68 16.28
CA ALA A 78 12.80 1.76 15.94
C ALA A 78 14.18 2.21 16.45
N LEU A 79 14.33 3.49 16.84
CA LEU A 79 15.56 4.05 17.41
C LEU A 79 15.51 4.12 18.96
N CYS A 80 14.35 3.87 19.57
CA CYS A 80 14.17 3.92 21.02
C CYS A 80 14.42 2.55 21.67
N ASP A 81 14.83 2.57 22.94
CA ASP A 81 14.87 1.36 23.77
C ASP A 81 13.44 0.97 24.16
N ASP A 82 13.07 -0.30 24.00
CA ASP A 82 11.74 -0.84 24.30
C ASP A 82 11.31 -0.61 25.76
N SER A 83 12.26 -0.42 26.68
CA SER A 83 12.01 -0.15 28.09
C SER A 83 11.75 1.33 28.41
N SER A 84 11.97 2.23 27.45
CA SER A 84 11.89 3.67 27.67
C SER A 84 10.44 4.18 27.74
N GLU A 85 10.22 5.25 28.52
CA GLU A 85 8.91 5.90 28.61
C GLU A 85 8.50 6.48 27.24
N GLN A 86 9.45 7.01 26.47
CA GLN A 86 9.23 7.53 25.13
C GLN A 86 8.77 6.44 24.16
N TYR A 87 9.30 5.22 24.27
CA TYR A 87 8.86 4.09 23.47
C TYR A 87 7.40 3.72 23.77
N ARG A 88 7.04 3.66 25.06
CA ARG A 88 5.66 3.35 25.49
C ARG A 88 4.67 4.41 25.01
N ASP A 89 5.03 5.69 25.09
CA ASP A 89 4.16 6.78 24.64
C ASP A 89 4.08 6.87 23.12
N GLY A 90 5.20 6.66 22.42
CA GLY A 90 5.22 6.56 20.96
C GLY A 90 4.35 5.39 20.46
N LEU A 91 4.34 4.25 21.15
CA LEU A 91 3.46 3.12 20.81
C LEU A 91 1.98 3.47 20.96
N LYS A 92 1.58 4.16 22.05
CA LYS A 92 0.19 4.63 22.22
C LYS A 92 -0.21 5.58 21.08
N ARG A 93 0.70 6.49 20.70
CA ARG A 93 0.48 7.42 19.58
C ARG A 93 0.31 6.66 18.27
N LEU A 94 1.20 5.72 17.98
CA LEU A 94 1.13 4.88 16.78
C LEU A 94 -0.21 4.14 16.70
N HIS A 95 -0.65 3.54 17.81
CA HIS A 95 -1.92 2.84 17.88
C HIS A 95 -3.12 3.75 17.55
N LEU A 96 -3.16 4.94 18.16
CA LEU A 96 -4.20 5.93 17.89
C LEU A 96 -4.24 6.36 16.41
N LEU A 97 -3.08 6.59 15.81
CA LEU A 97 -2.99 6.99 14.40
C LEU A 97 -3.47 5.89 13.45
N VAL A 98 -3.10 4.65 13.72
CA VAL A 98 -3.57 3.48 12.96
C VAL A 98 -5.08 3.31 13.08
N GLN A 99 -5.64 3.50 14.28
CA GLN A 99 -7.09 3.44 14.49
C GLN A 99 -7.82 4.53 13.67
N ARG A 100 -7.35 5.79 13.76
CA ARG A 100 -7.93 6.91 12.99
C ARG A 100 -7.90 6.66 11.48
N LEU A 101 -6.79 6.13 10.98
CA LEU A 101 -6.68 5.78 9.57
C LEU A 101 -7.67 4.67 9.17
N GLY A 102 -7.92 3.71 10.07
CA GLY A 102 -8.93 2.66 9.87
C GLY A 102 -10.35 3.22 9.82
N GLU A 103 -10.71 4.11 10.75
CA GLU A 103 -12.04 4.75 10.80
C GLU A 103 -12.34 5.57 9.54
N MET A 104 -11.34 6.27 8.99
CA MET A 104 -11.50 7.07 7.78
C MET A 104 -11.79 6.26 6.51
N ARG A 105 -11.28 5.03 6.41
CA ARG A 105 -11.44 4.24 5.18
C ARG A 105 -12.82 3.61 5.03
N GLY A 106 -13.68 3.59 6.06
CA GLY A 106 -14.95 2.85 6.05
C GLY A 106 -14.81 1.32 5.93
N ASP A 107 -13.64 0.83 5.51
CA ASP A 107 -13.23 -0.56 5.50
C ASP A 107 -12.61 -0.93 6.83
N SER A 108 -13.21 -1.93 7.50
CA SER A 108 -12.59 -2.59 8.64
C SER A 108 -11.14 -2.99 8.28
N LEU A 109 -10.20 -2.83 9.22
CA LEU A 109 -8.87 -3.47 9.15
C LEU A 109 -8.97 -4.96 8.76
N ALA A 110 -10.11 -5.60 9.04
CA ALA A 110 -10.47 -6.94 8.60
C ALA A 110 -10.58 -7.12 7.07
N LEU A 111 -10.96 -6.11 6.27
CA LEU A 111 -10.97 -6.23 4.81
C LEU A 111 -9.53 -6.28 4.27
N HIS A 112 -8.63 -5.48 4.85
CA HIS A 112 -7.22 -5.50 4.50
C HIS A 112 -6.57 -6.82 4.93
N GLU A 113 -6.83 -7.28 6.15
CA GLU A 113 -6.37 -8.58 6.66
C GLU A 113 -6.96 -9.76 5.87
N ARG A 114 -8.22 -9.68 5.43
CA ARG A 114 -8.86 -10.71 4.59
C ARG A 114 -8.31 -10.72 3.17
N TYR A 115 -8.10 -9.55 2.56
CA TYR A 115 -7.43 -9.44 1.26
C TYR A 115 -6.01 -9.99 1.35
N TYR A 116 -5.23 -9.56 2.35
CA TYR A 116 -3.88 -10.06 2.54
C TYR A 116 -3.85 -11.55 2.85
N ARG A 117 -4.80 -12.07 3.64
CA ARG A 117 -4.93 -13.51 3.87
C ARG A 117 -5.25 -14.30 2.61
N LEU A 118 -6.17 -13.81 1.77
CA LEU A 118 -6.47 -14.46 0.49
C LEU A 118 -5.25 -14.49 -0.43
N VAL A 119 -4.49 -13.40 -0.44
CA VAL A 119 -3.24 -13.28 -1.19
C VAL A 119 -2.17 -14.22 -0.60
N THR A 120 -1.98 -14.25 0.73
CA THR A 120 -1.02 -15.17 1.37
C THR A 120 -1.42 -16.62 1.17
N ASP A 121 -2.70 -16.98 1.27
CA ASP A 121 -3.18 -18.36 1.09
C ASP A 121 -3.01 -18.81 -0.37
N LYS A 122 -3.23 -17.90 -1.32
CA LYS A 122 -2.97 -18.15 -2.75
C LYS A 122 -1.49 -18.43 -3.02
N PHE A 123 -0.59 -17.72 -2.34
CA PHE A 123 0.87 -17.88 -2.52
C PHE A 123 1.51 -18.91 -1.57
N ALA A 124 0.84 -19.31 -0.48
CA ALA A 124 1.26 -20.37 0.43
C ALA A 124 0.90 -21.77 -0.10
N ARG A 125 -0.08 -21.85 -1.01
CA ARG A 125 -0.29 -23.06 -1.82
C ARG A 125 0.79 -23.10 -2.91
N PRO A 126 1.61 -24.16 -3.00
CA PRO A 126 2.56 -24.28 -4.09
C PRO A 126 1.78 -24.25 -5.41
N HIS A 127 2.17 -23.33 -6.29
CA HIS A 127 1.67 -23.29 -7.65
C HIS A 127 2.11 -24.59 -8.33
N ALA A 128 1.19 -25.54 -8.50
CA ALA A 128 1.40 -26.63 -9.43
C ALA A 128 1.30 -26.03 -10.83
N ASP A 129 2.44 -25.93 -11.52
CA ASP A 129 2.51 -25.49 -12.91
C ASP A 129 1.58 -26.35 -13.79
N PRO A 130 0.58 -25.78 -14.48
CA PRO A 130 -0.13 -26.51 -15.50
C PRO A 130 0.67 -26.43 -16.81
N LYS A 131 1.39 -27.52 -17.07
CA LYS A 131 1.79 -28.08 -18.38
C LYS A 131 2.59 -27.21 -19.35
N SER A 132 3.85 -27.63 -19.54
CA SER A 132 4.47 -27.72 -20.85
C SER A 132 3.75 -28.78 -21.69
N ASP A 133 3.04 -28.38 -22.74
CA ASP A 133 2.76 -29.23 -23.91
C ASP A 133 2.81 -28.31 -25.14
N GLY A 134 3.82 -28.56 -25.97
CA GLY A 134 4.13 -27.89 -27.22
C GLY A 134 5.38 -28.52 -27.82
#